data_AF-M9L9T2-F1
#
_entry.id   AF-M9L9T2-F1
#
_cell.length_a   1.000
_cell.length_b   1.000
_cell.length_c   1.000
_cell.angle_alpha   90.00
_cell.angle_beta   90.00
_cell.angle_gamma   90.00
#
_symmetry.space_group_name_H-M   'P 1'
#
loop_
_entity.id
_entity.type
_entity.pdbx_description
1 polymer ?
#
loop_
_entity_poly.entity_id
_entity_poly.type
_entity_poly.pdbx_seq_one_letter_code
_entity_poly.pdbx_strand_id
1 'polypeptide(L)' 'MNRILEVSGLNKSYGDFSLEDITFSLPEGCITGFIGVNGAGKTTTLRSFGTEQKGFWQYQIVRD' A
#
# COMPACT_ATOMS: atom_id res chain seq x y z
N MET A 1 -19.01 7.90 -3.32
CA MET A 1 -17.81 7.27 -3.91
C MET A 1 -17.65 5.92 -3.26
N ASN A 2 -17.56 4.85 -4.06
CA ASN A 2 -17.36 3.50 -3.53
C ASN A 2 -15.86 3.30 -3.19
N ARG A 3 -15.56 2.51 -2.17
CA ARG A 3 -14.18 2.21 -1.74
C ARG A 3 -13.90 0.74 -2.02
N ILE A 4 -12.74 0.46 -2.61
CA ILE A 4 -12.29 -0.92 -2.88
C ILE A 4 -11.37 -1.47 -1.79
N LEU A 5 -10.78 -0.58 -0.99
CA LEU A 5 -9.91 -0.94 0.12
C LEU A 5 -10.05 0.10 1.24
N GLU A 6 -10.14 -0.38 2.47
CA GLU A 6 -10.05 0.43 3.68
C GLU A 6 -9.09 -0.26 4.64
N VAL A 7 -8.06 0.48 5.05
CA VAL A 7 -7.04 0.04 6.01
C VAL A 7 -7.12 1.00 7.18
N SER A 8 -7.21 0.45 8.40
CA SER A 8 -7.31 1.23 9.64
C SER A 8 -6.42 0.61 10.70
N GLY A 9 -5.56 1.43 11.31
CA GLY A 9 -4.69 1.02 12.41
C GLY A 9 -3.74 -0.13 12.07
N LEU A 10 -3.26 -0.22 10.82
CA LEU A 10 -2.37 -1.30 10.41
C LEU A 10 -1.00 -1.10 11.05
N ASN A 11 -0.65 -2.04 11.93
CA ASN A 11 0.64 -2.15 12.59
C ASN A 11 1.32 -3.45 12.15
N LYS A 12 2.56 -3.39 11.66
CA LYS A 12 3.28 -4.58 11.21
C LYS A 12 4.79 -4.43 11.23
N SER A 13 5.47 -5.39 11.86
CA SER A 13 6.93 -5.38 12.00
C SER A 13 7.60 -6.40 11.07
N TYR A 14 8.74 -6.01 10.51
CA TYR A 14 9.56 -6.74 9.57
C TYR A 14 11.03 -6.54 9.92
N GLY A 15 11.58 -7.40 10.79
CA GLY A 15 12.93 -7.21 11.33
C GLY A 15 13.06 -5.84 12.00
N ASP A 16 14.03 -5.04 11.56
CA ASP A 16 14.30 -3.70 12.11
C ASP A 16 13.35 -2.59 11.58
N PHE A 17 12.33 -2.94 10.77
CA PHE A 17 11.38 -1.99 10.19
C PHE A 17 9.96 -2.24 10.70
N SER A 18 9.22 -1.19 11.06
CA SER A 18 7.81 -1.24 11.45
C SER A 18 6.94 -0.31 10.59
N LEU A 19 5.76 -0.81 10.24
CA LEU A 19 4.60 0.01 9.89
C LEU A 19 3.83 0.26 11.18
N GLU A 20 3.54 1.52 11.47
CA GLU A 20 2.84 1.93 12.68
C GLU A 20 1.64 2.79 12.29
N ASP A 21 0.48 2.43 12.82
CA ASP A 21 -0.79 3.14 12.67
C ASP A 21 -1.14 3.57 11.24
N ILE A 22 -0.92 2.69 10.27
CA ILE A 22 -1.22 2.99 8.87
C ILE A 22 -2.74 2.95 8.65
N THR A 23 -3.32 4.10 8.32
CA THR A 23 -4.75 4.28 8.04
C THR A 23 -4.95 4.99 6.71
N PHE A 24 -5.65 4.36 5.75
CA PHE A 24 -5.98 4.97 4.45
C PHE A 24 -7.13 4.21 3.76
N SER A 25 -7.72 4.82 2.73
CA SER A 25 -8.73 4.17 1.88
C SER A 25 -8.43 4.37 0.40
N LEU A 26 -8.73 3.37 -0.42
CA LEU A 26 -8.61 3.46 -1.87
C LEU A 26 -10.00 3.60 -2.52
N PRO A 27 -10.27 4.70 -3.25
CA PRO A 27 -11.49 4.83 -4.02
C PRO A 27 -11.49 3.90 -5.24
N GLU A 28 -12.68 3.41 -5.59
CA GLU A 28 -12.88 2.63 -6.80
C GLU A 28 -12.55 3.45 -8.06
N GLY A 29 -11.95 2.80 -9.07
CA GLY A 29 -11.68 3.42 -10.38
C GLY A 29 -10.54 4.45 -10.38
N CYS A 30 -9.72 4.52 -9.33
CA CYS A 30 -8.61 5.45 -9.21
C CYS A 30 -7.25 4.74 -9.21
N ILE A 31 -6.28 5.30 -9.93
CA ILE A 31 -4.88 4.88 -9.81
C ILE A 31 -4.31 5.53 -8.56
N THR A 32 -3.89 4.70 -7.59
CA THR A 32 -3.25 5.17 -6.36
C THR A 32 -1.80 4.71 -6.30
N GLY A 33 -0.88 5.63 -5.97
CA GLY A 33 0.54 5.34 -5.77
C GLY A 33 1.00 5.71 -4.36
N PHE A 34 1.92 4.93 -3.79
CA PHE A 34 2.63 5.28 -2.56
C PHE A 34 3.91 6.04 -2.91
N ILE A 35 4.12 7.23 -2.34
CA ILE A 35 5.29 8.09 -2.58
C ILE A 35 6.00 8.33 -1.26
N GLY A 36 7.34 8.31 -1.28
CA GLY A 36 8.18 8.50 -0.10
C GLY A 36 9.62 8.04 -0.32
N VAL A 37 10.50 8.30 0.62
CA VAL A 37 11.93 7.93 0.53
C VAL A 37 12.16 6.40 0.55
N ASN A 38 13.34 5.95 0.16
CA ASN A 38 13.72 4.55 0.31
C ASN A 38 13.69 4.14 1.79
N GLY A 39 13.12 2.97 2.08
CA GLY A 39 12.90 2.52 3.46
C GLY A 39 11.61 3.05 4.12
N ALA A 40 10.85 3.96 3.50
CA ALA A 40 9.60 4.50 4.07
C ALA A 40 8.42 3.50 4.15
N GLY A 41 8.64 2.21 3.86
CA GLY A 41 7.60 1.19 3.99
C GLY A 41 6.71 0.96 2.77
N LYS A 42 6.81 1.70 1.66
CA LYS A 42 5.92 1.60 0.48
C LYS A 42 5.63 0.15 0.02
N THR A 43 6.68 -0.61 -0.30
CA THR A 43 6.54 -2.02 -0.73
C THR A 43 6.00 -2.91 0.39
N THR A 44 6.39 -2.62 1.63
CA THR A 44 5.94 -3.35 2.82
C THR A 44 4.45 -3.13 3.09
N THR A 45 3.97 -1.90 2.90
CA THR A 45 2.55 -1.53 2.97
C THR A 45 1.78 -2.32 1.91
N LEU A 46 2.18 -2.27 0.63
CA LEU A 46 1.54 -3.05 -0.44
C LEU A 46 1.47 -4.56 -0.16
N ARG A 47 2.54 -5.16 0.38
CA ARG A 47 2.55 -6.57 0.78
C ARG A 47 1.64 -6.91 1.95
N SER A 48 1.27 -5.92 2.77
CA SER A 48 0.50 -6.16 4.00
C SER A 48 -0.96 -6.48 3.74
N PHE A 49 -1.55 -5.98 2.64
CA PHE A 49 -2.97 -6.18 2.29
C PHE A 49 -3.19 -6.94 0.97
N GLY A 50 -2.13 -7.39 0.31
CA GLY A 50 -2.25 -8.51 -0.63
C GLY A 50 -1.52 -8.31 -1.96
N THR A 51 -0.54 -9.17 -2.18
CA THR A 51 -0.30 -9.77 -3.50
C THR A 51 -0.43 -11.28 -3.38
N GLU A 52 -1.68 -11.77 -3.28
CA GLU A 52 -2.08 -13.12 -3.71
C GLU A 52 -3.48 -13.07 -4.34
N GLN A 53 -3.75 -12.05 -5.17
CA GLN A 53 -4.86 -12.11 -6.11
C GLN A 53 -4.34 -11.89 -7.52
N LYS A 54 -4.56 -12.90 -8.38
CA LYS A 54 -4.38 -12.83 -9.83
C LYS A 54 -5.37 -11.80 -10.39
N GLY A 55 -4.98 -10.54 -10.38
CA GLY A 55 -5.72 -9.43 -10.97
C GLY A 55 -4.71 -8.38 -11.37
N PHE A 56 -4.80 -7.95 -12.62
CA PHE A 56 -3.90 -7.01 -13.30
C PHE A 56 -3.79 -5.67 -12.53
N TRP A 57 -2.85 -5.56 -11.58
CA TRP A 57 -2.39 -4.27 -11.06
C TRP A 57 -1.13 -3.90 -11.85
N GLN A 58 -1.28 -3.02 -12.84
CA GLN A 58 -0.15 -2.52 -13.60
C GLN A 58 0.65 -1.54 -12.74
N TYR A 59 1.73 -2.04 -12.14
CA TYR A 59 2.72 -1.22 -11.46
C TYR A 59 3.37 -0.27 -12.48
N GLN A 60 2.95 0.99 -12.51
CA GLN A 60 3.76 2.05 -13.09
C GLN A 60 4.54 2.70 -11.95
N ILE A 61 5.77 2.23 -11.73
CA ILE A 61 6.72 2.98 -10.93
C ILE A 61 7.02 4.24 -11.74
N VAL A 62 6.44 5.37 -11.34
CA VAL A 62 6.85 6.69 -11.83
C VAL A 62 8.27 6.88 -11.31
N ARG A 63 9.25 6.62 -12.17
CA ARG A 63 10.63 7.05 -11.96
C ARG A 63 10.73 8.46 -12.51
N ASP A 64 11.20 9.39 -11.68
CA ASP A 64 11.98 10.52 -12.21
C ASP A 64 13.29 10.00 -12.80
#